data_AF-F6DST6-F1
#
_entry.id   AF-F6DST6-F1
#
_cell.length_a   1.000
_cell.length_b   1.000
_cell.length_c   1.000
_cell.angle_alpha   90.00
_cell.angle_beta   90.00
_cell.angle_gamma   90.00
#
_symmetry.space_group_name_H-M   'P 1'
#
loop_
_entity.id
_entity.type
_entity.pdbx_description
1 polymer ?
#
loop_
_entity_poly.entity_id
_entity_poly.type
_entity_poly.pdbx_seq_one_letter_code
_entity_poly.pdbx_strand_id
1 'polypeptide(L)'
;MTLRREVSGLLKEARYDQLVARTMEERGMIKYLFQPLYHPYGAERWRAIRALGLVSKELAKEDPVAARELIRRLLWSMNDESGTTSWSAPEAIGEMIYHNPDLFQEYISIVVHASEEEIFHRGIAWTLGRVGPAKPDLVREFIPLLIQFLNHSQSEVKGYAAWALGQIGVKEALPHLANLLDDSGAVEVYEEPKVTVKSVNQLVREAIEKIKGCPG
;
A
#
# COMPACT_ATOMS: atom_id res chain seq x y z
N MET A 1 -14.25 -22.51 16.72
CA MET A 1 -13.73 -22.07 15.39
C MET A 1 -12.27 -21.68 15.59
N THR A 2 -11.34 -22.03 14.70
CA THR A 2 -9.93 -21.62 14.89
C THR A 2 -9.76 -20.14 14.55
N LEU A 3 -8.85 -19.43 15.23
CA LEU A 3 -8.57 -18.01 14.95
C LEU A 3 -8.28 -17.75 13.47
N ARG A 4 -7.57 -18.66 12.80
CA ARG A 4 -7.30 -18.61 11.35
C ARG A 4 -8.57 -18.58 10.51
N ARG A 5 -9.53 -19.46 10.81
CA ARG A 5 -10.80 -19.52 10.05
C ARG A 5 -11.65 -18.28 10.29
N GLU A 6 -11.62 -17.75 11.51
CA GLU A 6 -12.33 -16.51 11.87
C GLU A 6 -11.77 -15.32 11.09
N VAL A 7 -10.46 -15.11 11.12
CA VAL A 7 -9.79 -14.05 10.33
C VAL A 7 -10.11 -14.19 8.84
N SER A 8 -9.98 -15.39 8.27
CA SER A 8 -10.28 -15.60 6.84
C SER A 8 -11.73 -15.31 6.49
N GLY A 9 -12.70 -15.68 7.34
CA GLY A 9 -14.12 -15.37 7.12
C GLY A 9 -14.38 -13.87 7.14
N LEU A 10 -13.85 -13.17 8.15
CA LEU A 10 -14.02 -11.73 8.29
C LEU A 10 -13.38 -10.93 7.14
N LEU A 11 -12.20 -11.36 6.67
CA LEU A 11 -11.57 -10.78 5.48
C LEU A 11 -12.38 -11.05 4.21
N LYS A 12 -12.94 -12.26 4.03
CA LYS A 12 -13.78 -12.58 2.85
C LYS A 12 -15.06 -11.77 2.79
N GLU A 13 -15.62 -11.41 3.94
CA GLU A 13 -16.83 -10.58 4.03
C GLU A 13 -16.51 -9.08 4.19
N ALA A 14 -15.24 -8.69 4.24
CA ALA A 14 -14.79 -7.31 4.50
C ALA A 14 -15.41 -6.71 5.80
N ARG A 15 -15.60 -7.53 6.83
CA ARG A 15 -16.14 -7.12 8.14
C ARG A 15 -15.05 -6.49 9.02
N TYR A 16 -14.57 -5.32 8.63
CA TYR A 16 -13.42 -4.67 9.29
C TYR A 16 -13.67 -4.32 10.75
N ASP A 17 -14.82 -3.72 11.09
CA ASP A 17 -15.11 -3.32 12.47
C ASP A 17 -15.11 -4.52 13.43
N GLN A 18 -15.73 -5.63 13.00
CA GLN A 18 -15.74 -6.87 13.76
C GLN A 18 -14.33 -7.50 13.84
N LEU A 19 -13.58 -7.49 12.74
CA LEU A 19 -12.21 -8.00 12.71
C LEU A 19 -11.31 -7.22 13.67
N VAL A 20 -11.39 -5.89 13.68
CA VAL A 20 -10.62 -5.05 14.59
C VAL A 20 -11.00 -5.35 16.03
N ALA A 21 -12.28 -5.28 16.39
CA ALA A 21 -12.74 -5.56 17.75
C ALA A 21 -12.25 -6.93 18.27
N ARG A 22 -12.43 -7.98 17.47
CA ARG A 22 -11.98 -9.34 17.82
C ARG A 22 -10.47 -9.45 17.92
N THR A 23 -9.72 -8.76 17.06
CA THR A 23 -8.25 -8.75 17.10
C THR A 23 -7.71 -7.99 18.31
N MET A 24 -8.42 -6.96 18.80
CA MET A 24 -8.07 -6.25 20.02
C MET A 24 -8.31 -7.13 21.26
N GLU A 25 -9.39 -7.92 21.28
CA GLU A 25 -9.67 -8.92 22.32
C GLU A 25 -8.69 -10.11 22.29
N GLU A 26 -8.32 -10.58 21.10
CA GLU A 26 -7.48 -11.76 20.89
C GLU A 26 -6.32 -11.44 19.93
N ARG A 27 -5.23 -10.91 20.50
CA ARG A 27 -4.02 -10.49 19.77
C ARG A 27 -3.40 -11.60 18.93
N GLY A 28 -3.64 -12.87 19.27
CA GLY A 28 -3.22 -14.03 18.48
C GLY A 28 -3.78 -14.06 17.05
N MET A 29 -4.83 -13.28 16.74
CA MET A 29 -5.38 -13.15 15.39
C MET A 29 -4.46 -12.41 14.42
N ILE A 30 -3.63 -11.49 14.92
CA ILE A 30 -2.76 -10.62 14.09
C ILE A 30 -1.90 -11.44 13.13
N LYS A 31 -1.31 -12.56 13.59
CA LYS A 31 -0.43 -13.39 12.75
C LYS A 31 -1.12 -13.97 11.50
N TYR A 32 -2.45 -14.10 11.51
CA TYR A 32 -3.21 -14.59 10.37
C TYR A 32 -3.53 -13.47 9.35
N LEU A 33 -3.43 -12.20 9.74
CA LEU A 33 -3.52 -11.06 8.81
C LEU A 33 -2.28 -10.94 7.92
N PHE A 34 -1.14 -11.48 8.34
CA PHE A 34 0.07 -11.53 7.51
C PHE A 34 -0.01 -12.61 6.42
N GLN A 35 -0.80 -13.66 6.60
CA GLN A 35 -0.82 -14.80 5.66
C GLN A 35 -1.22 -14.41 4.23
N PRO A 36 -2.24 -13.57 4.00
CA PRO A 36 -2.60 -13.16 2.64
C PRO A 36 -1.53 -12.33 1.93
N LEU A 37 -0.59 -11.71 2.65
CA LEU A 37 0.45 -10.85 2.06
C LEU A 37 1.51 -11.62 1.25
N TYR A 38 1.63 -12.93 1.47
CA TYR A 38 2.49 -13.81 0.69
C TYR A 38 1.91 -14.13 -0.70
N HIS A 39 0.65 -13.77 -0.96
CA HIS A 39 0.06 -13.90 -2.28
C HIS A 39 0.20 -12.58 -3.05
N PRO A 40 0.75 -12.59 -4.27
CA PRO A 40 1.04 -11.35 -5.00
C PRO A 40 -0.20 -10.63 -5.54
N TYR A 41 -1.36 -11.28 -5.59
CA TYR A 41 -2.59 -10.75 -6.19
C TYR A 41 -3.84 -11.20 -5.41
N GLY A 42 -4.95 -10.50 -5.64
CA GLY A 42 -6.28 -10.89 -5.19
C GLY A 42 -6.88 -10.04 -4.06
N ALA A 43 -8.20 -10.12 -3.91
CA ALA A 43 -8.93 -9.30 -2.93
C ALA A 43 -8.51 -9.59 -1.48
N GLU A 44 -8.18 -10.84 -1.13
CA GLU A 44 -7.82 -11.18 0.25
C GLU A 44 -6.56 -10.46 0.73
N ARG A 45 -5.53 -10.29 -0.12
CA ARG A 45 -4.32 -9.53 0.25
C ARG A 45 -4.63 -8.07 0.56
N TRP A 46 -5.46 -7.42 -0.26
CA TRP A 46 -5.85 -6.02 -0.06
C TRP A 46 -6.71 -5.82 1.17
N ARG A 47 -7.61 -6.76 1.44
CA ARG A 47 -8.43 -6.70 2.64
C ARG A 47 -7.58 -6.94 3.89
N ALA A 48 -6.53 -7.76 3.79
CA ALA A 48 -5.56 -7.94 4.87
C ALA A 48 -4.70 -6.68 5.10
N ILE A 49 -4.20 -6.04 4.04
CA ILE A 49 -3.52 -4.72 4.11
C ILE A 49 -4.41 -3.72 4.85
N ARG A 50 -5.67 -3.59 4.41
CA ARG A 50 -6.64 -2.68 5.01
C ARG A 50 -6.89 -2.99 6.49
N ALA A 51 -7.08 -4.27 6.81
CA ALA A 51 -7.27 -4.73 8.18
C ALA A 51 -6.04 -4.45 9.07
N LEU A 52 -4.81 -4.66 8.57
CA LEU A 52 -3.58 -4.35 9.30
C LEU A 52 -3.46 -2.86 9.63
N GLY A 53 -3.83 -1.98 8.70
CA GLY A 53 -3.88 -0.54 8.97
C GLY A 53 -4.81 -0.18 10.12
N LEU A 54 -6.04 -0.71 10.09
CA LEU A 54 -7.05 -0.45 11.12
C LEU A 54 -6.69 -1.08 12.48
N VAL A 55 -6.18 -2.32 12.48
CA VAL A 55 -5.69 -2.98 13.70
C VAL A 55 -4.50 -2.24 14.27
N SER A 56 -3.56 -1.79 13.42
CA SER A 56 -2.41 -1.00 13.84
C SER A 56 -2.83 0.32 14.48
N LYS A 57 -3.84 1.01 13.92
CA LYS A 57 -4.42 2.23 14.49
C LYS A 57 -4.96 2.03 15.91
N GLU A 58 -5.72 0.97 16.15
CA GLU A 58 -6.27 0.72 17.48
C GLU A 58 -5.19 0.18 18.44
N LEU A 59 -4.31 -0.69 17.96
CA LEU A 59 -3.16 -1.18 18.74
C LEU A 59 -2.24 -0.04 19.16
N ALA A 60 -1.96 0.93 18.30
CA ALA A 60 -1.09 2.07 18.59
C ALA A 60 -1.60 2.95 19.75
N LYS A 61 -2.91 2.94 20.05
CA LYS A 61 -3.47 3.67 21.20
C LYS A 61 -3.18 2.99 22.53
N GLU A 62 -3.08 1.66 22.52
CA GLU A 62 -2.86 0.84 23.73
C GLU A 62 -1.37 0.50 23.92
N ASP A 63 -0.70 0.12 22.84
CA ASP A 63 0.69 -0.32 22.80
C ASP A 63 1.37 0.13 21.49
N PRO A 64 1.93 1.36 21.48
CA PRO A 64 2.69 1.88 20.34
C PRO A 64 3.93 1.05 20.00
N VAL A 65 4.49 0.31 20.96
CA VAL A 65 5.67 -0.53 20.73
C VAL A 65 5.26 -1.76 19.94
N ALA A 66 4.20 -2.46 20.35
CA ALA A 66 3.66 -3.58 19.60
C ALA A 66 3.22 -3.19 18.18
N ALA A 67 2.64 -1.99 18.00
CA ALA A 67 2.28 -1.50 16.68
C ALA A 67 3.51 -1.28 15.77
N ARG A 68 4.64 -0.79 16.32
CA ARG A 68 5.92 -0.70 15.59
C ARG A 68 6.50 -2.07 15.25
N GLU A 69 6.36 -3.06 16.13
CA GLU A 69 6.81 -4.42 15.86
C GLU A 69 6.11 -5.05 14.65
N LEU A 70 4.86 -4.68 14.36
CA LEU A 70 4.18 -5.10 13.13
C LEU A 70 4.90 -4.58 11.87
N ILE A 71 5.32 -3.30 11.87
CA ILE A 71 6.10 -2.71 10.75
C ILE A 71 7.47 -3.36 10.64
N ARG A 72 8.18 -3.52 11.77
CA ARG A 72 9.51 -4.16 11.80
C ARG A 72 9.46 -5.57 11.21
N ARG A 73 8.42 -6.35 11.55
CA ARG A 73 8.21 -7.68 10.98
C ARG A 73 8.01 -7.64 9.46
N LEU A 74 7.28 -6.66 8.92
CA LEU A 74 7.12 -6.50 7.47
C LEU A 74 8.45 -6.12 6.79
N LEU A 75 9.21 -5.20 7.37
CA LEU A 75 10.53 -4.82 6.87
C LEU A 75 11.52 -5.99 6.85
N TRP A 76 11.49 -6.84 7.88
CA TRP A 76 12.31 -8.05 7.92
C TRP A 76 11.91 -9.01 6.80
N SER A 77 10.60 -9.18 6.55
CA SER A 77 10.12 -10.05 5.47
C SER A 77 10.47 -9.57 4.05
N MET A 78 10.87 -8.30 3.90
CA MET A 78 11.35 -7.76 2.62
C MET A 78 12.81 -8.12 2.33
N ASN A 79 13.59 -8.43 3.37
CA ASN A 79 15.01 -8.78 3.29
C ASN A 79 15.28 -10.26 3.54
N ASP A 80 14.23 -11.06 3.67
CA ASP A 80 14.35 -12.49 3.93
C ASP A 80 14.65 -13.24 2.62
N GLU A 81 15.88 -13.73 2.48
CA GLU A 81 16.36 -14.52 1.34
C GLU A 81 15.77 -15.95 1.30
N SER A 82 14.95 -16.34 2.28
CA SER A 82 14.35 -17.69 2.38
C SER A 82 13.35 -18.04 1.27
N GLY A 83 13.03 -17.10 0.37
CA GLY A 83 12.03 -17.28 -0.69
C GLY A 83 10.58 -17.19 -0.21
N THR A 84 10.35 -16.80 1.04
CA THR A 84 9.01 -16.54 1.61
C THR A 84 8.66 -15.06 1.63
N THR A 85 9.11 -14.30 0.63
CA THR A 85 8.95 -12.84 0.60
C THR A 85 7.49 -12.41 0.63
N SER A 86 7.17 -11.46 1.50
CA SER A 86 5.83 -10.85 1.56
C SER A 86 5.69 -9.82 0.42
N TRP A 87 5.10 -10.25 -0.69
CA TRP A 87 4.85 -9.46 -1.91
C TRP A 87 4.12 -8.14 -1.69
N SER A 88 3.42 -8.01 -0.56
CA SER A 88 2.59 -6.83 -0.23
C SER A 88 3.06 -6.11 1.05
N ALA A 89 4.31 -6.34 1.48
CA ALA A 89 4.85 -5.71 2.67
C ALA A 89 4.88 -4.18 2.57
N PRO A 90 5.35 -3.56 1.47
CA PRO A 90 5.32 -2.10 1.35
C PRO A 90 3.91 -1.53 1.52
N GLU A 91 2.90 -2.11 0.87
CA GLU A 91 1.51 -1.63 0.94
C GLU A 91 0.94 -1.74 2.36
N ALA A 92 1.23 -2.85 3.05
CA ALA A 92 0.82 -3.02 4.45
C ALA A 92 1.47 -1.98 5.38
N ILE A 93 2.77 -1.70 5.21
CA ILE A 93 3.47 -0.64 5.95
C ILE A 93 2.86 0.73 5.61
N GLY A 94 2.63 1.02 4.33
CA GLY A 94 2.05 2.29 3.88
C GLY A 94 0.65 2.54 4.44
N GLU A 95 -0.20 1.51 4.49
CA GLU A 95 -1.53 1.60 5.09
C GLU A 95 -1.43 1.87 6.60
N MET A 96 -0.46 1.27 7.31
CA MET A 96 -0.24 1.53 8.73
C MET A 96 0.26 2.96 8.99
N ILE A 97 1.20 3.47 8.16
CA ILE A 97 1.66 4.86 8.19
C ILE A 97 0.49 5.81 7.94
N TYR A 98 -0.35 5.54 6.94
CA TYR A 98 -1.52 6.36 6.63
C TYR A 98 -2.46 6.57 7.83
N HIS A 99 -2.67 5.53 8.66
CA HIS A 99 -3.52 5.65 9.85
C HIS A 99 -2.85 6.31 11.06
N ASN A 100 -1.52 6.25 11.16
CA ASN A 100 -0.76 6.82 12.28
C ASN A 100 0.51 7.53 11.80
N PRO A 101 0.38 8.59 10.98
CA PRO A 101 1.53 9.15 10.29
C PRO A 101 2.57 9.74 11.24
N ASP A 102 2.15 10.38 12.33
CA ASP A 102 3.09 10.98 13.28
C ASP A 102 3.89 9.93 14.05
N LEU A 103 3.31 8.74 14.26
CA LEU A 103 3.95 7.64 14.98
C LEU A 103 4.93 6.85 14.12
N PHE A 104 4.69 6.79 12.81
CA PHE A 104 5.40 5.91 11.88
C PHE A 104 6.11 6.64 10.73
N GLN A 105 6.18 7.98 10.76
CA GLN A 105 6.82 8.78 9.72
C GLN A 105 8.24 8.34 9.42
N GLU A 106 9.00 7.86 10.42
CA GLU A 106 10.37 7.38 10.25
C GLU A 106 10.47 6.19 9.30
N TYR A 107 9.39 5.42 9.12
CA TYR A 107 9.38 4.23 8.28
C TYR A 107 9.16 4.52 6.80
N ILE A 108 8.79 5.75 6.40
CA ILE A 108 8.55 6.07 4.99
C ILE A 108 9.83 5.93 4.16
N SER A 109 10.93 6.53 4.63
CA SER A 109 12.23 6.41 3.98
C SER A 109 12.75 4.98 4.06
N ILE A 110 12.55 4.31 5.20
CA ILE A 110 12.99 2.93 5.39
C ILE A 110 12.30 2.00 4.37
N VAL A 111 10.98 2.06 4.20
CA VAL A 111 10.28 1.17 3.25
C VAL A 111 10.63 1.45 1.79
N VAL A 112 10.89 2.71 1.43
CA VAL A 112 11.32 3.09 0.07
C VAL A 112 12.71 2.52 -0.25
N HIS A 113 13.60 2.43 0.74
CA HIS A 113 14.97 1.96 0.59
C HIS A 113 15.22 0.55 1.14
N ALA A 114 14.17 -0.15 1.59
CA ALA A 114 14.31 -1.41 2.32
C ALA A 114 14.84 -2.56 1.46
N SER A 115 14.72 -2.47 0.14
CA SER A 115 15.15 -3.50 -0.80
C SER A 115 15.33 -2.91 -2.20
N GLU A 116 16.30 -3.42 -2.94
CA GLU A 116 16.52 -3.11 -4.37
C GLU A 116 15.69 -4.02 -5.30
N GLU A 117 14.91 -4.96 -4.73
CA GLU A 117 14.12 -5.91 -5.50
C GLU A 117 12.94 -5.23 -6.19
N GLU A 118 12.87 -5.35 -7.52
CA GLU A 118 11.83 -4.71 -8.34
C GLU A 118 10.40 -5.13 -7.94
N ILE A 119 10.25 -6.30 -7.32
CA ILE A 119 8.95 -6.82 -6.86
C ILE A 119 8.25 -5.86 -5.88
N PHE A 120 9.00 -5.03 -5.16
CA PHE A 120 8.46 -4.08 -4.19
C PHE A 120 8.15 -2.71 -4.77
N HIS A 121 8.65 -2.38 -5.96
CA HIS A 121 8.46 -1.05 -6.57
C HIS A 121 6.97 -0.68 -6.70
N ARG A 122 6.11 -1.66 -7.05
CA ARG A 122 4.67 -1.44 -7.15
C ARG A 122 4.06 -1.07 -5.79
N GLY A 123 4.50 -1.73 -4.72
CA GLY A 123 4.04 -1.48 -3.37
C GLY A 123 4.58 -0.18 -2.80
N ILE A 124 5.83 0.16 -3.11
CA ILE A 124 6.44 1.46 -2.77
C ILE A 124 5.65 2.60 -3.45
N ALA A 125 5.37 2.47 -4.74
CA ALA A 125 4.57 3.47 -5.47
C ALA A 125 3.17 3.64 -4.84
N TRP A 126 2.50 2.52 -4.52
CA TRP A 126 1.21 2.56 -3.83
C TRP A 126 1.30 3.22 -2.46
N THR A 127 2.32 2.90 -1.66
CA THR A 127 2.54 3.48 -0.32
C THR A 127 2.69 4.99 -0.38
N LEU A 128 3.50 5.51 -1.30
CA LEU A 128 3.67 6.95 -1.47
C LEU A 128 2.36 7.63 -1.89
N GLY A 129 1.61 7.03 -2.81
CA GLY A 129 0.30 7.55 -3.22
C GLY A 129 -0.78 7.48 -2.12
N ARG A 130 -0.69 6.49 -1.23
CA ARG A 130 -1.61 6.32 -0.11
C ARG A 130 -1.33 7.32 1.02
N VAL A 131 -0.06 7.52 1.36
CA VAL A 131 0.36 8.43 2.45
C VAL A 131 0.30 9.90 2.00
N GLY A 132 0.60 10.19 0.74
CA GLY A 132 0.74 11.54 0.21
C GLY A 132 -0.40 12.51 0.53
N PRO A 133 -1.68 12.16 0.26
CA PRO A 133 -2.81 13.04 0.60
C PRO A 133 -2.96 13.34 2.10
N ALA A 134 -2.53 12.42 2.98
CA ALA A 134 -2.60 12.60 4.42
C ALA A 134 -1.43 13.41 4.99
N LYS A 135 -0.22 13.23 4.42
CA LYS A 135 1.01 13.92 4.82
C LYS A 135 1.92 14.15 3.60
N PRO A 136 1.69 15.22 2.80
CA PRO A 136 2.45 15.48 1.59
C PRO A 136 3.96 15.64 1.83
N ASP A 137 4.34 16.19 2.99
CA ASP A 137 5.74 16.43 3.34
C ASP A 137 6.56 15.15 3.46
N LEU A 138 5.94 14.02 3.84
CA LEU A 138 6.62 12.72 3.96
C LEU A 138 6.96 12.08 2.61
N VAL A 139 6.31 12.52 1.52
CA VAL A 139 6.47 11.88 0.20
C VAL A 139 7.11 12.79 -0.84
N ARG A 140 7.26 14.09 -0.55
CA ARG A 140 7.74 15.09 -1.52
C ARG A 140 9.13 14.75 -2.06
N GLU A 141 10.03 14.24 -1.22
CA GLU A 141 11.38 13.86 -1.64
C GLU A 141 11.40 12.67 -2.63
N PHE A 142 10.35 11.84 -2.65
CA PHE A 142 10.25 10.66 -3.50
C PHE A 142 9.49 10.91 -4.82
N ILE A 143 9.09 12.16 -5.10
CA ILE A 143 8.46 12.51 -6.38
C ILE A 143 9.35 12.15 -7.59
N PRO A 144 10.68 12.41 -7.59
CA PRO A 144 11.54 11.98 -8.69
C PRO A 144 11.54 10.47 -8.92
N LEU A 145 11.47 9.67 -7.85
CA LEU A 145 11.37 8.21 -7.93
C LEU A 145 10.05 7.77 -8.58
N LEU A 146 8.93 8.39 -8.20
CA LEU A 146 7.64 8.12 -8.84
C LEU A 146 7.65 8.47 -10.33
N ILE A 147 8.30 9.58 -10.73
CA ILE A 147 8.46 9.93 -12.14
C ILE A 147 9.34 8.89 -12.86
N GLN A 148 10.41 8.40 -12.23
CA GLN A 148 11.22 7.31 -12.78
C GLN A 148 10.39 6.03 -12.99
N PHE A 149 9.53 5.67 -12.03
CA PHE A 149 8.66 4.49 -12.10
C PHE A 149 7.64 4.53 -13.24
N LEU A 150 7.33 5.70 -13.83
CA LEU A 150 6.53 5.78 -15.06
C LEU A 150 7.22 5.13 -16.27
N ASN A 151 8.54 4.95 -16.24
CA ASN A 151 9.30 4.29 -17.30
C ASN A 151 9.63 2.81 -16.98
N HIS A 152 9.04 2.26 -15.92
CA HIS A 152 9.31 0.90 -15.49
C HIS A 152 8.79 -0.13 -16.51
N SER A 153 9.47 -1.28 -16.64
CA SER A 153 9.07 -2.35 -17.56
C SER A 153 7.72 -2.97 -17.19
N GLN A 154 7.49 -3.18 -15.90
CA GLN A 154 6.27 -3.75 -15.33
C GLN A 154 5.09 -2.76 -15.29
N SER A 155 3.93 -3.16 -15.83
CA SER A 155 2.72 -2.33 -15.91
C SER A 155 2.18 -1.88 -14.55
N GLU A 156 2.23 -2.73 -13.53
CA GLU A 156 1.74 -2.38 -12.19
C GLU A 156 2.55 -1.24 -11.57
N VAL A 157 3.86 -1.23 -11.75
CA VAL A 157 4.73 -0.15 -11.24
C VAL A 157 4.37 1.17 -11.91
N LYS A 158 4.24 1.17 -13.25
CA LYS A 158 3.81 2.36 -14.02
C LYS A 158 2.43 2.86 -13.58
N GLY A 159 1.47 1.95 -13.45
CA GLY A 159 0.10 2.26 -13.06
C GLY A 159 0.01 2.86 -11.66
N TYR A 160 0.67 2.25 -10.68
CA TYR A 160 0.70 2.77 -9.32
C TYR A 160 1.48 4.06 -9.19
N ALA A 161 2.56 4.25 -9.95
CA ALA A 161 3.27 5.52 -10.01
C ALA A 161 2.38 6.64 -10.58
N ALA A 162 1.67 6.38 -11.68
CA ALA A 162 0.72 7.32 -12.25
C ALA A 162 -0.39 7.67 -11.25
N TRP A 163 -1.00 6.65 -10.63
CA TRP A 163 -2.00 6.81 -9.59
C TRP A 163 -1.47 7.67 -8.44
N ALA A 164 -0.28 7.36 -7.90
CA ALA A 164 0.33 8.07 -6.78
C ALA A 164 0.59 9.55 -7.08
N LEU A 165 1.17 9.85 -8.23
CA LEU A 165 1.40 11.23 -8.69
C LEU A 165 0.08 12.01 -8.82
N GLY A 166 -0.99 11.34 -9.25
CA GLY A 166 -2.35 11.87 -9.28
C GLY A 166 -2.93 12.15 -7.90
N GLN A 167 -2.73 11.27 -6.92
CA GLN A 167 -3.18 11.49 -5.53
C GLN A 167 -2.43 12.64 -4.86
N ILE A 168 -1.12 12.76 -5.12
CA ILE A 168 -0.26 13.80 -4.55
C ILE A 168 -0.48 15.16 -5.24
N GLY A 169 -0.94 15.17 -6.49
CA GLY A 169 -1.19 16.40 -7.26
C GLY A 169 0.06 16.99 -7.91
N VAL A 170 1.00 16.15 -8.35
CA VAL A 170 2.29 16.58 -8.91
C VAL A 170 2.11 17.11 -10.35
N LYS A 171 2.10 18.44 -10.53
CA LYS A 171 1.91 19.09 -11.85
C LYS A 171 3.06 18.82 -12.81
N GLU A 172 4.27 18.70 -12.29
CA GLU A 172 5.50 18.41 -13.03
C GLU A 172 5.46 17.03 -13.71
N ALA A 173 4.62 16.11 -13.23
CA ALA A 173 4.47 14.78 -13.80
C ALA A 173 3.65 14.76 -15.11
N LEU A 174 2.91 15.83 -15.44
CA LEU A 174 1.97 15.84 -16.58
C LEU A 174 2.61 15.44 -17.93
N PRO A 175 3.82 15.92 -18.31
CA PRO A 175 4.46 15.50 -19.55
C PRO A 175 4.84 14.00 -19.55
N HIS A 176 5.27 13.48 -18.40
CA HIS A 176 5.64 12.07 -18.25
C HIS A 176 4.41 11.16 -18.30
N LEU A 177 3.31 11.57 -17.65
CA LEU A 177 2.03 10.88 -17.69
C LEU A 177 1.47 10.83 -19.12
N ALA A 178 1.60 11.92 -19.89
CA ALA A 178 1.12 11.97 -21.27
C ALA A 178 1.74 10.90 -22.18
N ASN A 179 2.99 10.48 -21.92
CA ASN A 179 3.68 9.44 -22.68
C ASN A 179 3.07 8.03 -22.50
N LEU A 180 2.21 7.84 -21.50
CA LEU A 180 1.57 6.55 -21.18
C LEU A 180 0.08 6.51 -21.55
N LEU A 181 -0.43 7.48 -22.30
CA LEU A 181 -1.86 7.55 -22.68
C LEU A 181 -2.33 6.41 -23.61
N ASP A 182 -1.37 5.72 -24.24
CA ASP A 182 -1.60 4.56 -25.11
C ASP A 182 -1.17 3.24 -24.46
N ASP A 183 -0.65 3.26 -23.22
CA ASP A 183 -0.23 2.05 -22.51
C ASP A 183 -1.45 1.28 -21.96
N SER A 184 -1.74 0.12 -22.53
CA SER A 184 -2.87 -0.72 -22.13
C SER A 184 -2.50 -1.81 -21.11
N GLY A 185 -1.32 -1.74 -20.48
CA GLY A 185 -0.87 -2.72 -19.50
C GLY A 185 -1.85 -2.87 -18.34
N ALA A 186 -2.16 -4.10 -17.94
CA ALA A 186 -3.11 -4.38 -16.88
C ALA A 186 -2.52 -4.12 -15.49
N VAL A 187 -3.34 -3.56 -14.61
CA VAL A 187 -2.99 -3.20 -13.23
C VAL A 187 -4.15 -3.61 -12.33
N GLU A 188 -3.85 -4.43 -11.32
CA GLU A 188 -4.80 -4.72 -10.25
C GLU A 188 -4.95 -3.45 -9.40
N VAL A 189 -6.16 -2.93 -9.19
CA VAL A 189 -6.42 -1.72 -8.41
C VAL A 189 -7.39 -2.04 -7.29
N TYR A 190 -7.04 -1.66 -6.07
CA TYR A 190 -7.93 -1.79 -4.92
C TYR A 190 -8.86 -0.59 -4.80
N GLU A 191 -10.14 -0.81 -5.08
CA GLU A 191 -11.25 0.11 -4.89
C GLU A 191 -12.11 -0.44 -3.76
N GLU A 192 -11.72 -0.12 -2.51
CA GLU A 192 -12.23 -0.72 -1.28
C GLU A 192 -13.76 -0.99 -1.29
N PRO A 193 -14.22 -2.22 -0.99
CA PRO A 193 -13.47 -3.42 -0.62
C PRO A 193 -13.17 -4.36 -1.81
N LYS A 194 -13.31 -3.86 -3.05
CA LYS A 194 -13.19 -4.64 -4.28
C LYS A 194 -11.83 -4.44 -4.92
N VAL A 195 -11.45 -5.44 -5.70
CA VAL A 195 -10.30 -5.36 -6.59
C VAL A 195 -10.84 -5.34 -8.00
N THR A 196 -10.38 -4.36 -8.78
CA THR A 196 -10.69 -4.21 -10.20
C THR A 196 -9.40 -4.30 -11.00
N VAL A 197 -9.51 -4.53 -12.30
CA VAL A 197 -8.36 -4.44 -13.22
C VAL A 197 -8.59 -3.20 -14.07
N LYS A 198 -7.62 -2.29 -14.02
CA LYS A 198 -7.56 -1.11 -14.88
C LYS A 198 -6.34 -1.21 -15.79
N SER A 199 -6.36 -0.50 -16.91
CA SER A 199 -5.16 -0.31 -17.72
C SER A 199 -4.31 0.86 -17.21
N VAL A 200 -3.01 0.86 -17.52
CA VAL A 200 -2.10 1.98 -17.21
C VAL A 200 -2.67 3.30 -17.73
N ASN A 201 -3.16 3.35 -18.98
CA ASN A 201 -3.72 4.57 -19.54
C ASN A 201 -5.01 5.05 -18.85
N GLN A 202 -5.81 4.17 -18.24
CA GLN A 202 -6.96 4.57 -17.43
C GLN A 202 -6.48 5.29 -16.17
N LEU A 203 -5.51 4.71 -15.46
CA LEU A 203 -4.90 5.33 -14.27
C LEU A 203 -4.20 6.65 -14.59
N VAL A 204 -3.54 6.75 -15.75
CA VAL A 204 -2.91 7.98 -16.25
C VAL A 204 -3.94 9.08 -16.49
N ARG A 205 -5.07 8.77 -17.14
CA ARG A 205 -6.14 9.74 -17.38
C ARG A 205 -6.73 10.25 -16.06
N GLU A 206 -7.05 9.34 -15.14
CA GLU A 206 -7.53 9.68 -13.79
C GLU A 206 -6.52 10.56 -13.04
N ALA A 207 -5.22 10.27 -13.14
CA ALA A 207 -4.16 11.07 -12.52
C ALA A 207 -4.07 12.47 -13.10
N ILE A 208 -4.09 12.61 -14.43
CA ILE A 208 -4.07 13.91 -15.13
C ILE A 208 -5.29 14.76 -14.74
N GLU A 209 -6.48 14.16 -14.69
CA GLU A 209 -7.71 14.83 -14.27
C GLU A 209 -7.60 15.37 -12.84
N LYS A 210 -7.11 14.55 -11.91
CA LYS A 210 -6.88 14.97 -10.52
C LYS A 210 -5.90 16.13 -10.42
N ILE A 211 -4.74 16.01 -11.07
CA ILE A 211 -3.69 17.06 -11.05
C ILE A 211 -4.20 18.39 -11.59
N LYS A 212 -5.00 18.36 -12.66
CA LYS A 212 -5.61 19.58 -13.25
C LYS A 212 -6.73 20.15 -12.39
N GLY A 213 -7.45 19.29 -11.65
CA GLY A 213 -8.53 19.69 -10.74
C GLY A 213 -8.07 20.24 -9.39
N CYS A 214 -6.80 20.05 -9.00
CA CYS A 214 -6.26 20.59 -7.75
C CYS A 214 -6.09 22.13 -7.82
N PRO A 215 -6.74 22.92 -6.95
CA PRO A 215 -6.43 24.34 -6.82
C PRO A 215 -4.95 24.48 -6.39
N GLY A 216 -4.21 25.31 -7.14
CA GLY A 216 -2.78 25.53 -6.93
C GLY A 216 -2.47 26.39 -5.70
#